data_AF-A0A519K5D4-F1
#
_entry.id   AF-A0A519K5D4-F1
#
_cell.length_a   1.000
_cell.length_b   1.000
_cell.length_c   1.000
_cell.angle_alpha   90.00
_cell.angle_beta   90.00
_cell.angle_gamma   90.00
#
_symmetry.space_group_name_H-M   'P 1'
#
loop_
_entity.id
_entity.type
_entity.pdbx_description
1 polymer ?
#
loop_
_entity_poly.entity_id
_entity_poly.type
_entity_poly.pdbx_seq_one_letter_code
_entity_poly.pdbx_strand_id
1 'polypeptide(L)'
;MVESDGIGKPAGEPDAGEAAQALRAILQTQYLRYLIIASWAIGLLATVGWTAATLWFVGTLAAGAVRGAVEKRISQRVGAGWGLVFPAVATVTTSAWAAAPLLAWFSGATFGPSLGMALLVAGYVLVFAQLRSSPRQAIVISSPYGVAALIIAGSLWGTPEFWQFLAVVPFTAAGLFVLVTMTMLREERIRAFQEHQAHLIEELESARDKANAANDAKSNFLGVISHELRTPMNGVLGAAQLLGATRLEPTQREYLSIIRNSGDNLLSLLNDILDMTKIEAGKMTFEVVDVNVEDLDKRVTGPFQAQAEAKGLDFVAVREGEVPAIVRGDPLRVCQVIHNLLSNAVKFTDEGQITYTVRADRLGDDRVRFDFMIRDSGTGISPDDLERLFQPFTQVDASSTRRFGGTGLGLTISRRMANIMGGDITVESTPGEGSTFTFSVEAEVVCWAQEQEAEAIVAEVVGGQSLNVLVVEDHPVNRMILEAWMSSAGHTSATAENGQIAIDAAAEQRFDLIIMDVNMPVMDGLTATRAIRAGDGPNRETPVVVLSASARTEDHQAGLDAGADAYLNKPIDFAALAMVMNRVNAGRAGIQALSVQQEAQAA
;
A
#
# COMPACT_ATOMS: atom_id res chain seq x y z
N MET A 1 -1.04 15.27 0.27
CA MET A 1 -2.52 15.31 0.12
C MET A 1 -3.07 14.47 1.26
N VAL A 2 -3.45 14.98 2.44
CA VAL A 2 -4.44 16.01 2.80
C VAL A 2 -5.80 15.80 2.14
N GLU A 3 -6.60 14.95 2.77
CA GLU A 3 -7.99 15.19 3.23
C GLU A 3 -8.02 14.49 4.61
N SER A 4 -8.11 15.10 5.79
CA SER A 4 -8.79 16.30 6.27
C SER A 4 -10.29 16.31 6.01
N ASP A 5 -10.98 15.23 6.36
CA ASP A 5 -12.39 15.33 6.72
C ASP A 5 -12.51 15.66 8.21
N GLY A 6 -12.44 16.96 8.47
CA GLY A 6 -12.84 17.55 9.73
C GLY A 6 -14.35 17.46 9.92
N ILE A 7 -14.74 17.16 11.16
CA ILE A 7 -15.61 18.01 11.98
C ILE A 7 -16.58 18.86 11.15
N GLY A 8 -17.81 18.37 10.98
CA GLY A 8 -18.86 19.17 10.37
C GLY A 8 -20.10 18.44 9.89
N LYS A 9 -20.53 17.31 10.47
CA LYS A 9 -21.91 16.86 10.23
C LYS A 9 -22.87 17.65 11.12
N PRO A 10 -23.82 18.40 10.55
CA PRO A 10 -24.86 19.03 11.34
C PRO A 10 -25.64 17.93 12.06
N ALA A 11 -25.93 18.13 13.34
CA ALA A 11 -26.84 17.26 14.09
C ALA A 11 -28.17 17.20 13.34
N GLY A 12 -28.46 16.10 12.64
CA GLY A 12 -29.73 16.02 11.91
C GLY A 12 -29.96 14.92 10.87
N GLU A 13 -29.00 14.08 10.47
CA GLU A 13 -29.29 13.01 9.52
C GLU A 13 -28.80 11.64 10.03
N PRO A 14 -29.72 10.69 10.32
CA PRO A 14 -29.34 9.33 10.70
C PRO A 14 -28.65 8.63 9.53
N ASP A 15 -27.67 7.79 9.85
CA ASP A 15 -26.88 7.05 8.87
C ASP A 15 -27.80 6.29 7.89
N ALA A 16 -27.46 6.19 6.61
CA ALA A 16 -28.34 5.62 5.59
C ALA A 16 -28.78 4.18 5.93
N GLY A 17 -27.94 3.46 6.69
CA GLY A 17 -28.25 2.16 7.28
C GLY A 17 -29.28 2.22 8.43
N GLU A 18 -29.18 3.18 9.33
CA GLU A 18 -30.13 3.39 10.43
C GLU A 18 -31.51 3.83 9.93
N ALA A 19 -31.55 4.74 8.95
CA ALA A 19 -32.79 5.18 8.32
C ALA A 19 -33.49 4.02 7.58
N ALA A 20 -32.73 3.17 6.87
CA ALA A 20 -33.26 1.99 6.19
C ALA A 20 -33.74 0.91 7.16
N GLN A 21 -33.05 0.71 8.30
CA GLN A 21 -33.49 -0.21 9.36
C GLN A 21 -34.75 0.29 10.06
N ALA A 22 -34.84 1.58 10.39
CA ALA A 22 -36.02 2.21 10.95
C ALA A 22 -37.22 2.09 10.00
N LEU A 23 -37.02 2.33 8.70
CA LEU A 23 -38.07 2.18 7.69
C LEU A 23 -38.53 0.72 7.55
N ARG A 24 -37.61 -0.26 7.55
CA ARG A 24 -37.97 -1.69 7.54
C ARG A 24 -38.74 -2.10 8.79
N ALA A 25 -38.36 -1.61 9.96
CA ALA A 25 -39.07 -1.88 11.22
C ALA A 25 -40.49 -1.28 11.24
N ILE A 26 -40.64 -0.05 10.71
CA ILE A 26 -41.94 0.64 10.57
C ILE A 26 -42.83 -0.08 9.54
N LEU A 27 -42.27 -0.51 8.41
CA LEU A 27 -43.00 -1.26 7.39
C LEU A 27 -43.46 -2.62 7.93
N GLN A 28 -42.58 -3.38 8.59
CA GLN A 28 -42.91 -4.67 9.18
C GLN A 28 -44.05 -4.59 10.22
N THR A 29 -44.07 -3.53 11.05
CA THR A 29 -45.15 -3.34 12.03
C THR A 29 -46.50 -2.96 11.40
N GLN A 30 -46.50 -2.23 10.28
CA GLN A 30 -47.74 -1.91 9.56
C GLN A 30 -48.30 -3.13 8.81
N TYR A 31 -47.46 -3.91 8.13
CA TYR A 31 -47.90 -5.11 7.42
C TYR A 31 -48.51 -6.16 8.35
N LEU A 32 -47.91 -6.36 9.53
CA LEU A 32 -48.44 -7.30 10.53
C LEU A 32 -49.85 -6.94 10.99
N ARG A 33 -50.13 -5.64 11.18
CA ARG A 33 -51.47 -5.16 11.58
C ARG A 33 -52.52 -5.52 10.54
N TYR A 34 -52.27 -5.26 9.26
CA TYR A 34 -53.22 -5.54 8.18
C TYR A 34 -53.45 -7.04 7.97
N LEU A 35 -52.41 -7.86 8.15
CA LEU A 35 -52.53 -9.31 8.09
C LEU A 35 -53.44 -9.86 9.19
N ILE A 36 -53.35 -9.31 10.41
CA ILE A 36 -54.23 -9.70 11.52
C ILE A 36 -55.68 -9.28 11.24
N ILE A 37 -55.92 -8.07 10.71
CA ILE A 37 -57.27 -7.60 10.32
C ILE A 37 -57.90 -8.56 9.30
N ALA A 38 -57.14 -8.97 8.28
CA ALA A 38 -57.60 -9.91 7.27
C ALA A 38 -57.94 -11.29 7.88
N SER A 39 -57.09 -11.80 8.78
CA SER A 39 -57.34 -13.06 9.49
C SER A 39 -58.64 -13.01 10.32
N TRP A 40 -58.87 -11.91 11.04
CA TRP A 40 -60.10 -11.73 11.83
C TRP A 40 -61.34 -11.60 10.95
N ALA A 41 -61.23 -10.93 9.79
CA ALA A 41 -62.34 -10.80 8.84
C ALA A 41 -62.75 -12.16 8.25
N ILE A 42 -61.80 -13.07 7.99
CA ILE A 42 -62.10 -14.44 7.56
C ILE A 42 -62.89 -15.19 8.64
N GLY A 43 -62.49 -15.05 9.91
CA GLY A 43 -63.24 -15.63 11.04
C GLY A 43 -64.65 -15.06 11.17
N LEU A 44 -64.82 -13.75 11.04
CA LEU A 44 -66.13 -13.08 11.08
C LEU A 44 -67.02 -13.46 9.90
N LEU A 45 -66.43 -13.66 8.72
CA LEU A 45 -67.18 -14.06 7.52
C LEU A 45 -67.95 -15.37 7.74
N ALA A 46 -67.34 -16.32 8.46
CA ALA A 46 -67.95 -17.61 8.78
C ALA A 46 -69.09 -17.52 9.81
N THR A 47 -69.24 -16.40 10.53
CA THR A 47 -70.22 -16.28 11.64
C THR A 47 -71.28 -15.22 11.41
N VAL A 48 -70.92 -14.05 10.88
CA VAL A 48 -71.80 -12.88 10.73
C VAL A 48 -72.24 -12.66 9.28
N GLY A 49 -71.70 -13.44 8.34
CA GLY A 49 -71.99 -13.36 6.91
C GLY A 49 -71.21 -12.26 6.17
N TRP A 50 -71.36 -12.26 4.83
CA TRP A 50 -70.52 -11.47 3.91
C TRP A 50 -70.60 -9.95 4.13
N THR A 51 -71.80 -9.44 4.36
CA THR A 51 -72.05 -7.99 4.46
C THR A 51 -71.42 -7.40 5.73
N ALA A 52 -71.69 -7.99 6.89
CA ALA A 52 -71.18 -7.51 8.17
C ALA A 52 -69.65 -7.68 8.28
N ALA A 53 -69.11 -8.81 7.82
CA ALA A 53 -67.67 -9.04 7.84
C ALA A 53 -66.90 -8.07 6.91
N THR A 54 -67.43 -7.80 5.71
CA THR A 54 -66.83 -6.84 4.76
C THR A 54 -66.90 -5.41 5.31
N LEU A 55 -68.02 -5.02 5.90
CA LEU A 55 -68.18 -3.69 6.52
C LEU A 55 -67.18 -3.51 7.67
N TRP A 56 -67.04 -4.51 8.55
CA TRP A 56 -66.07 -4.47 9.63
C TRP A 56 -64.63 -4.41 9.12
N PHE A 57 -64.29 -5.22 8.10
CA PHE A 57 -62.97 -5.26 7.50
C PHE A 57 -62.57 -3.89 6.93
N VAL A 58 -63.43 -3.31 6.08
CA VAL A 58 -63.17 -1.99 5.46
C VAL A 58 -63.11 -0.90 6.52
N GLY A 59 -64.02 -0.91 7.50
CA GLY A 59 -64.03 0.05 8.60
C GLY A 59 -62.76 -0.01 9.46
N THR A 60 -62.28 -1.22 9.76
CA THR A 60 -61.07 -1.43 10.58
C THR A 60 -59.80 -1.10 9.80
N LEU A 61 -59.75 -1.37 8.49
CA LEU A 61 -58.68 -0.90 7.61
C LEU A 61 -58.62 0.63 7.57
N ALA A 62 -59.77 1.29 7.39
CA ALA A 62 -59.86 2.74 7.38
C ALA A 62 -59.39 3.34 8.72
N ALA A 63 -59.83 2.77 9.85
CA ALA A 63 -59.36 3.19 11.17
C ALA A 63 -57.84 3.00 11.33
N GLY A 64 -57.28 1.89 10.83
CA GLY A 64 -55.85 1.63 10.82
C GLY A 64 -55.05 2.63 9.97
N ALA A 65 -55.57 2.99 8.80
CA ALA A 65 -54.97 3.97 7.89
C ALA A 65 -55.03 5.39 8.47
N VAL A 66 -56.16 5.78 9.09
CA VAL A 66 -56.30 7.05 9.81
C VAL A 66 -55.30 7.12 10.95
N ARG A 67 -55.17 6.06 11.75
CA ARG A 67 -54.15 5.97 12.81
C ARG A 67 -52.74 6.18 12.25
N GLY A 68 -52.37 5.45 11.20
CA GLY A 68 -51.04 5.57 10.58
C GLY A 68 -50.77 6.97 10.01
N ALA A 69 -51.77 7.61 9.40
CA ALA A 69 -51.66 8.98 8.89
C ALA A 69 -51.50 10.01 10.02
N VAL A 70 -52.23 9.83 11.12
CA VAL A 70 -52.13 10.66 12.32
C VAL A 70 -50.77 10.48 12.99
N GLU A 71 -50.33 9.24 13.20
CA GLU A 71 -49.00 8.91 13.73
C GLU A 71 -47.88 9.54 12.88
N LYS A 72 -47.96 9.45 11.54
CA LYS A 72 -46.98 10.04 10.61
C LYS A 72 -46.99 11.57 10.60
N ARG A 73 -48.16 12.21 10.70
CA ARG A 73 -48.25 13.68 10.78
C ARG A 73 -47.76 14.21 12.11
N ILE A 74 -47.96 13.45 13.19
CA ILE A 74 -47.59 13.84 14.56
C ILE A 74 -46.10 13.59 14.83
N SER A 75 -45.49 12.55 14.26
CA SER A 75 -44.05 12.29 14.42
C SER A 75 -43.17 13.45 13.91
N GLN A 76 -43.70 14.28 13.00
CA GLN A 76 -43.02 15.46 12.45
C GLN A 76 -43.14 16.71 13.34
N ARG A 77 -43.93 16.68 14.44
CA ARG A 77 -44.19 17.84 15.33
C ARG A 77 -44.09 17.41 16.80
N VAL A 78 -42.87 17.17 17.29
CA VAL A 78 -42.63 16.69 18.66
C VAL A 78 -42.63 17.87 19.64
N GLY A 79 -43.56 17.88 20.61
CA GLY A 79 -43.67 18.87 21.69
C GLY A 79 -44.53 18.38 22.88
N ALA A 80 -44.49 19.09 24.01
CA ALA A 80 -44.92 18.67 25.36
C ALA A 80 -46.41 18.28 25.59
N GLY A 81 -47.28 18.30 24.57
CA GLY A 81 -48.66 17.78 24.62
C GLY A 81 -48.80 16.29 24.28
N TRP A 82 -47.67 15.60 24.11
CA TRP A 82 -47.52 14.29 23.47
C TRP A 82 -48.19 13.12 24.21
N GLY A 83 -48.20 13.15 25.55
CA GLY A 83 -48.56 11.99 26.37
C GLY A 83 -50.04 11.56 26.31
N LEU A 84 -50.95 12.42 25.86
CA LEU A 84 -52.40 12.17 25.87
C LEU A 84 -53.00 11.89 24.48
N VAL A 85 -52.46 12.51 23.43
CA VAL A 85 -53.03 12.41 22.07
C VAL A 85 -52.83 11.01 21.48
N PHE A 86 -51.65 10.42 21.66
CA PHE A 86 -51.35 9.09 21.14
C PHE A 86 -52.25 8.01 21.76
N PRO A 87 -52.38 7.89 23.11
CA PRO A 87 -53.31 6.95 23.71
C PRO A 87 -54.76 7.18 23.29
N ALA A 88 -55.20 8.44 23.14
CA ALA A 88 -56.56 8.75 22.71
C ALA A 88 -56.86 8.23 21.29
N VAL A 89 -56.01 8.55 20.31
CA VAL A 89 -56.17 8.09 18.92
C VAL A 89 -56.08 6.57 18.83
N ALA A 90 -55.11 5.96 19.53
CA ALA A 90 -54.98 4.52 19.59
C ALA A 90 -56.23 3.86 20.18
N THR A 91 -56.78 4.39 21.28
CA THR A 91 -58.00 3.89 21.92
C THR A 91 -59.20 3.96 20.97
N VAL A 92 -59.41 5.09 20.29
CA VAL A 92 -60.49 5.26 19.31
C VAL A 92 -60.39 4.24 18.18
N THR A 93 -59.17 3.99 17.69
CA THR A 93 -58.98 3.01 16.60
C THR A 93 -59.17 1.58 17.10
N THR A 94 -58.81 1.28 18.35
CA THR A 94 -59.07 -0.02 18.99
C THR A 94 -60.57 -0.28 19.13
N SER A 95 -61.43 0.74 19.22
CA SER A 95 -62.89 0.55 19.22
C SER A 95 -63.39 -0.14 17.95
N ALA A 96 -62.78 0.14 16.78
CA ALA A 96 -63.13 -0.57 15.54
C ALA A 96 -62.78 -2.07 15.63
N TRP A 97 -61.66 -2.40 16.27
CA TRP A 97 -61.27 -3.79 16.53
C TRP A 97 -62.18 -4.48 17.54
N ALA A 98 -62.55 -3.79 18.63
CA ALA A 98 -63.41 -4.32 19.68
C ALA A 98 -64.86 -4.59 19.23
N ALA A 99 -65.26 -4.08 18.06
CA ALA A 99 -66.53 -4.45 17.44
C ALA A 99 -66.55 -5.91 16.95
N ALA A 100 -65.41 -6.50 16.57
CA ALA A 100 -65.35 -7.89 16.09
C ALA A 100 -65.83 -8.92 17.11
N PRO A 101 -65.36 -8.91 18.37
CA PRO A 101 -65.91 -9.77 19.43
C PRO A 101 -67.43 -9.67 19.57
N LEU A 102 -67.98 -8.45 19.53
CA LEU A 102 -69.42 -8.21 19.68
C LEU A 102 -70.22 -8.71 18.48
N LEU A 103 -69.75 -8.46 17.26
CA LEU A 103 -70.37 -8.94 16.03
C LEU A 103 -70.42 -10.47 15.99
N ALA A 104 -69.34 -11.14 16.38
CA ALA A 104 -69.30 -12.59 16.49
C ALA A 104 -70.27 -13.10 17.58
N TRP A 105 -70.26 -12.46 18.76
CA TRP A 105 -71.07 -12.87 19.91
C TRP A 105 -72.57 -12.80 19.66
N PHE A 106 -73.05 -11.72 19.04
CA PHE A 106 -74.48 -11.50 18.76
C PHE A 106 -74.94 -11.97 17.38
N SER A 107 -74.10 -12.72 16.64
CA SER A 107 -74.41 -13.19 15.28
C SER A 107 -75.56 -14.20 15.20
N GLY A 108 -75.90 -14.87 16.31
CA GLY A 108 -76.85 -15.98 16.33
C GLY A 108 -76.29 -17.30 15.78
N ALA A 109 -75.04 -17.32 15.30
CA ALA A 109 -74.36 -18.53 14.87
C ALA A 109 -73.94 -19.39 16.08
N THR A 110 -73.98 -20.72 15.93
CA THR A 110 -73.61 -21.68 17.00
C THR A 110 -72.18 -21.49 17.49
N PHE A 111 -71.26 -21.11 16.61
CA PHE A 111 -69.85 -20.85 16.93
C PHE A 111 -69.56 -19.37 17.27
N GLY A 112 -70.57 -18.50 17.21
CA GLY A 112 -70.43 -17.05 17.44
C GLY A 112 -69.84 -16.69 18.82
N PRO A 113 -70.37 -17.23 19.94
CA PRO A 113 -69.85 -16.94 21.28
C PRO A 113 -68.39 -17.37 21.48
N SER A 114 -68.01 -18.55 20.97
CA SER A 114 -66.64 -19.07 21.04
C SER A 114 -65.66 -18.18 20.26
N LEU A 115 -66.03 -17.77 19.04
CA LEU A 115 -65.22 -16.85 18.24
C LEU A 115 -65.13 -15.47 18.90
N GLY A 116 -66.23 -14.95 19.44
CA GLY A 116 -66.25 -13.67 20.16
C GLY A 116 -65.30 -13.66 21.34
N MET A 117 -65.25 -14.75 22.11
CA MET A 117 -64.31 -14.89 23.23
C MET A 117 -62.86 -14.96 22.77
N ALA A 118 -62.58 -15.73 21.71
CA ALA A 118 -61.24 -15.83 21.14
C ALA A 118 -60.73 -14.48 20.63
N LEU A 119 -61.57 -13.71 19.94
CA LEU A 119 -61.24 -12.37 19.44
C LEU A 119 -61.04 -11.37 20.60
N LEU A 120 -61.81 -11.49 21.67
CA LEU A 120 -61.67 -10.64 22.85
C LEU A 120 -60.31 -10.85 23.53
N VAL A 121 -59.95 -12.12 23.80
CA VAL A 121 -58.64 -12.47 24.39
C VAL A 121 -57.50 -12.10 23.46
N ALA A 122 -57.61 -12.41 22.16
CA ALA A 122 -56.61 -12.05 21.17
C ALA A 122 -56.40 -10.52 21.07
N GLY A 123 -57.48 -9.73 21.21
CA GLY A 123 -57.44 -8.28 21.25
C GLY A 123 -56.63 -7.74 22.42
N TYR A 124 -56.85 -8.27 23.63
CA TYR A 124 -56.04 -7.93 24.80
C TYR A 124 -54.57 -8.29 24.61
N VAL A 125 -54.28 -9.53 24.17
CA VAL A 125 -52.91 -9.99 23.92
C VAL A 125 -52.21 -9.09 22.90
N LEU A 126 -52.90 -8.71 21.81
CA LEU A 126 -52.32 -7.84 20.78
C LEU A 126 -51.95 -6.45 21.32
N VAL A 127 -52.82 -5.83 22.11
CA VAL A 127 -52.56 -4.49 22.67
C VAL A 127 -51.40 -4.52 23.65
N PHE A 128 -51.35 -5.51 24.55
CA PHE A 128 -50.26 -5.65 25.53
C PHE A 128 -48.94 -6.10 24.89
N ALA A 129 -48.98 -6.91 23.83
CA ALA A 129 -47.79 -7.27 23.06
C ALA A 129 -47.18 -6.04 22.36
N GLN A 130 -48.03 -5.16 21.81
CA GLN A 130 -47.60 -3.94 21.13
C GLN A 130 -47.10 -2.85 22.08
N LEU A 131 -47.70 -2.75 23.28
CA LEU A 131 -47.39 -1.74 24.29
C LEU A 131 -46.66 -2.33 25.49
N ARG A 132 -45.81 -3.33 25.24
CA ARG A 132 -45.06 -4.08 26.26
C ARG A 132 -44.20 -3.20 27.18
N SER A 133 -43.67 -2.10 26.65
CA SER A 133 -42.85 -1.13 27.37
C SER A 133 -43.66 -0.06 28.13
N SER A 134 -45.00 -0.05 28.00
CA SER A 134 -45.88 0.97 28.59
C SER A 134 -47.21 0.36 29.07
N PRO A 135 -47.19 -0.48 30.13
CA PRO A 135 -48.37 -1.20 30.60
C PRO A 135 -49.54 -0.29 30.99
N ARG A 136 -49.27 0.92 31.50
CA ARG A 136 -50.33 1.93 31.77
C ARG A 136 -51.07 2.36 30.50
N GLN A 137 -50.35 2.55 29.39
CA GLN A 137 -50.97 2.90 28.11
C GLN A 137 -51.70 1.70 27.51
N ALA A 138 -51.18 0.48 27.69
CA ALA A 138 -51.84 -0.76 27.28
C ALA A 138 -53.23 -0.90 27.93
N ILE A 139 -53.34 -0.60 29.23
CA ILE A 139 -54.62 -0.59 29.94
C ILE A 139 -55.60 0.40 29.29
N VAL A 140 -55.17 1.64 29.05
CA VAL A 140 -56.04 2.68 28.44
C VAL A 140 -56.47 2.28 27.03
N ILE A 141 -55.54 1.84 26.19
CA ILE A 141 -55.79 1.51 24.78
C ILE A 141 -56.62 0.23 24.64
N SER A 142 -56.54 -0.70 25.60
CA SER A 142 -57.37 -1.91 25.66
C SER A 142 -58.78 -1.67 26.21
N SER A 143 -59.09 -0.47 26.72
CA SER A 143 -60.40 -0.15 27.30
C SER A 143 -61.61 -0.45 26.41
N PRO A 144 -61.57 -0.34 25.05
CA PRO A 144 -62.71 -0.73 24.23
C PRO A 144 -63.02 -2.24 24.28
N TYR A 145 -62.00 -3.09 24.45
CA TYR A 145 -62.21 -4.51 24.72
C TYR A 145 -62.80 -4.73 26.11
N GLY A 146 -62.48 -3.90 27.09
CA GLY A 146 -63.11 -3.91 28.41
C GLY A 146 -64.60 -3.56 28.34
N VAL A 147 -64.94 -2.54 27.55
CA VAL A 147 -66.35 -2.21 27.28
C VAL A 147 -67.06 -3.35 26.57
N ALA A 148 -66.44 -3.96 25.54
CA ALA A 148 -67.00 -5.12 24.86
C ALA A 148 -67.21 -6.32 25.80
N ALA A 149 -66.25 -6.59 26.70
CA ALA A 149 -66.35 -7.62 27.72
C ALA A 149 -67.51 -7.36 28.69
N LEU A 150 -67.72 -6.11 29.11
CA LEU A 150 -68.84 -5.72 29.98
C LEU A 150 -70.20 -5.88 29.28
N ILE A 151 -70.30 -5.54 27.99
CA ILE A 151 -71.52 -5.74 27.20
C ILE A 151 -71.84 -7.25 27.12
N ILE A 152 -70.84 -8.08 26.83
CA ILE A 152 -70.98 -9.54 26.80
C ILE A 152 -71.40 -10.08 28.17
N ALA A 153 -70.74 -9.66 29.25
CA ALA A 153 -71.07 -10.05 30.61
C ALA A 153 -72.51 -9.66 31.00
N GLY A 154 -72.96 -8.46 30.60
CA GLY A 154 -74.33 -7.99 30.80
C GLY A 154 -75.36 -8.84 30.07
N SER A 155 -75.04 -9.32 28.86
CA SER A 155 -75.93 -10.21 28.10
C SER A 155 -76.10 -11.60 28.72
N LEU A 156 -75.13 -12.04 29.53
CA LEU A 156 -75.15 -13.31 30.25
C LEU A 156 -75.72 -13.19 31.66
N TRP A 157 -76.11 -11.99 32.10
CA TRP A 157 -76.52 -11.78 33.49
C TRP A 157 -77.71 -12.65 33.88
N GLY A 158 -77.54 -13.43 34.94
CA GLY A 158 -78.56 -14.37 35.42
C GLY A 158 -78.53 -15.76 34.78
N THR A 159 -77.62 -16.02 33.82
CA THR A 159 -77.42 -17.35 33.23
C THR A 159 -76.19 -18.07 33.84
N PRO A 160 -76.13 -19.41 33.81
CA PRO A 160 -74.96 -20.16 34.28
C PRO A 160 -73.66 -19.83 33.53
N GLU A 161 -73.76 -19.43 32.26
CA GLU A 161 -72.64 -19.06 31.40
C GLU A 161 -71.93 -17.78 31.86
N PHE A 162 -72.58 -16.93 32.65
CA PHE A 162 -71.95 -15.73 33.24
C PHE A 162 -70.69 -16.06 34.04
N TRP A 163 -70.77 -17.09 34.90
CA TRP A 163 -69.65 -17.51 35.73
C TRP A 163 -68.54 -18.17 34.90
N GLN A 164 -68.91 -18.85 33.82
CA GLN A 164 -67.95 -19.45 32.89
C GLN A 164 -67.17 -18.36 32.14
N PHE A 165 -67.85 -17.29 31.70
CA PHE A 165 -67.19 -16.13 31.10
C PHE A 165 -66.23 -15.44 32.09
N LEU A 166 -66.68 -15.21 33.33
CA LEU A 166 -65.86 -14.58 34.37
C LEU A 166 -64.61 -15.42 34.71
N ALA A 167 -64.71 -16.74 34.64
CA ALA A 167 -63.59 -17.65 34.90
C ALA A 167 -62.42 -17.46 33.93
N VAL A 168 -62.61 -16.89 32.74
CA VAL A 168 -61.54 -16.66 31.75
C VAL A 168 -60.69 -15.41 32.07
N VAL A 169 -61.23 -14.47 32.84
CA VAL A 169 -60.55 -13.23 33.24
C VAL A 169 -59.21 -13.49 33.94
N PRO A 170 -59.12 -14.33 35.01
CA PRO A 170 -57.84 -14.59 35.68
C PRO A 170 -56.80 -15.26 34.77
N PHE A 171 -57.19 -16.15 33.86
CA PHE A 171 -56.26 -16.77 32.91
C PHE A 171 -55.71 -15.77 31.89
N THR A 172 -56.57 -14.89 31.39
CA THR A 172 -56.16 -13.83 30.47
C THR A 172 -55.22 -12.85 31.18
N ALA A 173 -55.55 -12.43 32.40
CA ALA A 173 -54.71 -11.55 33.20
C ALA A 173 -53.33 -12.17 33.48
N ALA A 174 -53.28 -13.45 33.86
CA ALA A 174 -52.02 -14.17 34.09
C ALA A 174 -51.17 -14.27 32.81
N GLY A 175 -51.78 -14.59 31.67
CA GLY A 175 -51.08 -14.64 30.38
C GLY A 175 -50.49 -13.29 29.97
N LEU A 176 -51.24 -12.21 30.14
CA LEU A 176 -50.75 -10.85 29.89
C LEU A 176 -49.60 -10.47 30.84
N PHE A 177 -49.70 -10.84 32.12
CA PHE A 177 -48.65 -10.58 33.09
C PHE A 177 -47.34 -11.28 32.73
N VAL A 178 -47.39 -12.56 32.34
CA VAL A 178 -46.22 -13.33 31.89
C VAL A 178 -45.63 -12.71 30.62
N LEU A 179 -46.47 -12.36 29.65
CA LEU A 179 -46.04 -11.75 28.39
C LEU A 179 -45.28 -10.42 28.62
N VAL A 180 -45.84 -9.52 29.43
CA VAL A 180 -45.22 -8.23 29.75
C VAL A 180 -43.92 -8.44 30.53
N THR A 181 -43.96 -9.27 31.58
CA THR A 181 -42.77 -9.51 32.42
C THR A 181 -41.62 -10.09 31.60
N MET A 182 -41.89 -11.10 30.77
CA MET A 182 -40.84 -11.77 30.01
C MET A 182 -40.27 -10.89 28.89
N THR A 183 -41.09 -10.03 28.30
CA THR A 183 -40.62 -9.05 27.31
C THR A 183 -39.76 -7.95 27.96
N MET A 184 -40.15 -7.42 29.13
CA MET A 184 -39.34 -6.44 29.86
C MET A 184 -37.98 -7.01 30.28
N LEU A 185 -37.95 -8.22 30.86
CA LEU A 185 -36.70 -8.89 31.23
C LEU A 185 -35.77 -9.18 30.04
N ARG A 186 -36.35 -9.40 28.84
CA ARG A 186 -35.57 -9.58 27.62
C ARG A 186 -34.97 -8.25 27.15
N GLU A 187 -35.72 -7.16 27.22
CA GLU A 187 -35.23 -5.82 26.88
C GLU A 187 -34.13 -5.35 27.83
N GLU A 188 -34.29 -5.57 29.13
CA GLU A 188 -33.26 -5.24 30.13
C GLU A 188 -31.96 -6.02 29.89
N ARG A 189 -32.05 -7.32 29.59
CA ARG A 189 -30.87 -8.13 29.24
C ARG A 189 -30.18 -7.64 27.97
N ILE A 190 -30.94 -7.27 26.94
CA ILE A 190 -30.39 -6.73 25.70
C ILE A 190 -29.68 -5.40 25.96
N ARG A 191 -30.28 -4.51 26.76
CA ARG A 191 -29.66 -3.23 27.12
C ARG A 191 -28.37 -3.42 27.91
N ALA A 192 -28.40 -4.27 28.95
CA ALA A 192 -27.20 -4.55 29.74
C ALA A 192 -26.07 -5.14 28.88
N PHE A 193 -26.41 -6.01 27.92
CA PHE A 193 -25.43 -6.55 26.97
C PHE A 193 -24.87 -5.46 26.04
N GLN A 194 -25.73 -4.57 25.52
CA GLN A 194 -25.31 -3.45 24.66
C GLN A 194 -24.41 -2.46 25.41
N GLU A 195 -24.75 -2.11 26.65
CA GLU A 195 -23.93 -1.23 27.49
C GLU A 195 -22.56 -1.86 27.79
N HIS A 196 -22.54 -3.16 28.10
CA HIS A 196 -21.28 -3.88 28.32
C HIS A 196 -20.41 -3.92 27.05
N GLN A 197 -21.02 -4.16 25.88
CA GLN A 197 -20.29 -4.11 24.60
C GLN A 197 -19.74 -2.72 24.31
N ALA A 198 -20.53 -1.66 24.54
CA ALA A 198 -20.08 -0.28 24.34
C ALA A 198 -18.89 0.06 25.24
N HIS A 199 -18.93 -0.35 26.51
CA HIS A 199 -17.83 -0.14 27.44
C HIS A 199 -16.55 -0.88 27.02
N LEU A 200 -16.67 -2.14 26.58
CA LEU A 200 -15.53 -2.93 26.08
C LEU A 200 -14.91 -2.31 24.82
N ILE A 201 -15.73 -1.79 23.91
CA ILE A 201 -15.26 -1.10 22.70
C ILE A 201 -14.47 0.15 23.10
N GLU A 202 -15.00 0.96 24.01
CA GLU A 202 -14.32 2.17 24.49
C GLU A 202 -12.99 1.85 25.20
N GLU A 203 -12.95 0.80 26.02
CA GLU A 203 -11.74 0.36 26.70
C GLU A 203 -10.67 -0.14 25.69
N LEU A 204 -11.09 -0.90 24.68
CA LEU A 204 -10.21 -1.37 23.61
C LEU A 204 -9.68 -0.23 22.74
N GLU A 205 -10.52 0.74 22.39
CA GLU A 205 -10.11 1.93 21.63
C GLU A 205 -9.08 2.75 22.41
N SER A 206 -9.32 3.01 23.69
CA SER A 206 -8.38 3.70 24.58
C SER A 206 -7.05 2.94 24.73
N ALA A 207 -7.08 1.61 24.87
CA ALA A 207 -5.87 0.79 24.95
C ALA A 207 -5.08 0.83 23.62
N ARG A 208 -5.76 0.71 22.48
CA ARG A 208 -5.16 0.83 21.15
C ARG A 208 -4.51 2.20 20.95
N ASP A 209 -5.20 3.27 21.30
CA ASP A 209 -4.71 4.63 21.09
C ASP A 209 -3.46 4.92 21.94
N LYS A 210 -3.42 4.42 23.18
CA LYS A 210 -2.20 4.47 24.01
C LYS A 210 -1.03 3.69 23.40
N ALA A 211 -1.30 2.49 22.86
CA ALA A 211 -0.27 1.68 22.21
C ALA A 211 0.28 2.36 20.95
N ASN A 212 -0.60 2.94 20.13
CA ASN A 212 -0.21 3.69 18.92
C ASN A 212 0.60 4.93 19.27
N ALA A 213 0.17 5.72 20.25
CA ALA A 213 0.91 6.90 20.71
C ALA A 213 2.31 6.55 21.21
N ALA A 214 2.46 5.43 21.94
CA ALA A 214 3.77 4.95 22.38
C ALA A 214 4.65 4.53 21.20
N ASN A 215 4.08 3.86 20.20
CA ASN A 215 4.82 3.45 18.99
C ASN A 215 5.26 4.68 18.17
N ASP A 216 4.39 5.66 17.99
CA ASP A 216 4.71 6.92 17.30
C ASP A 216 5.82 7.70 18.01
N ALA A 217 5.76 7.79 19.34
CA ALA A 217 6.81 8.40 20.14
C ALA A 217 8.16 7.67 19.98
N LYS A 218 8.15 6.33 19.99
CA LYS A 218 9.34 5.49 19.74
C LYS A 218 9.93 5.77 18.35
N SER A 219 9.09 5.80 17.30
CA SER A 219 9.55 6.06 15.93
C SER A 219 10.12 7.47 15.77
N ASN A 220 9.46 8.48 16.34
CA ASN A 220 9.92 9.87 16.25
C ASN A 220 11.25 10.06 16.99
N PHE A 221 11.36 9.49 18.20
CA PHE A 221 12.61 9.52 18.96
C PHE A 221 13.78 8.91 18.17
N LEU A 222 13.58 7.74 17.57
CA LEU A 222 14.61 7.08 16.77
C LEU A 222 14.96 7.88 15.51
N GLY A 223 13.97 8.51 14.87
CA GLY A 223 14.19 9.44 13.74
C GLY A 223 15.10 10.62 14.11
N VAL A 224 14.82 11.28 15.23
CA VAL A 224 15.63 12.41 15.73
C VAL A 224 17.03 11.95 16.11
N ILE A 225 17.16 10.89 16.91
CA ILE A 225 18.47 10.34 17.31
C ILE A 225 19.30 9.94 16.10
N SER A 226 18.67 9.37 15.07
CA SER A 226 19.36 9.05 13.83
C SER A 226 19.95 10.29 13.15
N HIS A 227 19.18 11.37 13.03
CA HIS A 227 19.69 12.63 12.47
C HIS A 227 20.82 13.25 13.32
N GLU A 228 20.65 13.24 14.65
CA GLU A 228 21.63 13.77 15.61
C GLU A 228 22.93 12.95 15.65
N LEU A 229 22.88 11.65 15.35
CA LEU A 229 24.07 10.80 15.23
C LEU A 229 24.71 10.89 13.84
N ARG A 230 23.90 11.05 12.77
CA ARG A 230 24.41 11.13 11.39
C ARG A 230 25.26 12.39 11.16
N THR A 231 24.82 13.52 11.70
CA THR A 231 25.52 14.81 11.51
C THR A 231 26.98 14.80 12.01
N PRO A 232 27.28 14.45 13.27
CA PRO A 232 28.66 14.36 13.74
C PRO A 232 29.44 13.26 13.01
N MET A 233 28.80 12.15 12.65
CA MET A 233 29.45 11.06 11.91
C MET A 233 29.89 11.47 10.50
N ASN A 234 29.05 12.20 9.77
CA ASN A 234 29.43 12.77 8.48
C ASN A 234 30.58 13.79 8.63
N GLY A 235 30.63 14.51 9.75
CA GLY A 235 31.77 15.38 10.09
C GLY A 235 33.06 14.60 10.31
N VAL A 236 33.03 13.50 11.08
CA VAL A 236 34.18 12.62 11.31
C VAL A 236 34.65 11.97 10.00
N LEU A 237 33.72 11.46 9.19
CA LEU A 237 34.03 10.85 7.89
C LEU A 237 34.56 11.88 6.90
N GLY A 238 34.01 13.10 6.87
CA GLY A 238 34.52 14.19 6.05
C GLY A 238 35.94 14.59 6.42
N ALA A 239 36.24 14.71 7.72
CA ALA A 239 37.59 14.95 8.20
C ALA A 239 38.55 13.79 7.86
N ALA A 240 38.09 12.55 7.99
CA ALA A 240 38.86 11.38 7.59
C ALA A 240 39.14 11.38 6.07
N GLN A 241 38.16 11.75 5.25
CA GLN A 241 38.33 11.83 3.80
C GLN A 241 39.32 12.93 3.39
N LEU A 242 39.28 14.09 4.06
CA LEU A 242 40.26 15.16 3.86
C LEU A 242 41.67 14.72 4.29
N LEU A 243 41.82 14.02 5.42
CA LEU A 243 43.10 13.43 5.84
C LEU A 243 43.61 12.41 4.81
N GLY A 244 42.73 11.61 4.23
CA GLY A 244 43.06 10.64 3.20
C GLY A 244 43.61 11.24 1.91
N ALA A 245 43.26 12.50 1.62
CA ALA A 245 43.80 13.26 0.49
C ALA A 245 45.21 13.84 0.75
N THR A 246 45.74 13.69 1.97
CA THR A 246 47.10 14.14 2.34
C THR A 246 48.14 13.03 2.23
N ARG A 247 49.43 13.37 2.31
CA ARG A 247 50.51 12.38 2.39
C ARG A 247 50.51 11.73 3.78
N LEU A 248 50.09 10.48 3.83
CA LEU A 248 50.05 9.65 5.05
C LEU A 248 51.08 8.53 5.01
N GLU A 249 51.65 8.21 6.17
CA GLU A 249 52.45 6.99 6.37
C GLU A 249 51.56 5.73 6.30
N PRO A 250 52.12 4.54 6.02
CA PRO A 250 51.35 3.30 5.89
C PRO A 250 50.47 3.00 7.11
N THR A 251 50.99 3.19 8.32
CA THR A 251 50.26 2.99 9.59
C THR A 251 49.13 4.00 9.78
N GLN A 252 49.32 5.25 9.36
CA GLN A 252 48.28 6.29 9.41
C GLN A 252 47.16 6.01 8.42
N ARG A 253 47.49 5.47 7.23
CA ARG A 253 46.50 5.03 6.24
C ARG A 253 45.66 3.86 6.76
N GLU A 254 46.26 2.96 7.52
CA GLU A 254 45.56 1.86 8.20
C GLU A 254 44.64 2.37 9.31
N TYR A 255 45.07 3.31 10.15
CA TYR A 255 44.18 3.93 11.13
C TYR A 255 43.02 4.68 10.47
N LEU A 256 43.29 5.35 9.36
CA LEU A 256 42.26 6.04 8.61
C LEU A 256 41.23 5.08 8.00
N SER A 257 41.68 3.94 7.46
CA SER A 257 40.76 2.93 6.93
C SER A 257 39.90 2.32 8.03
N ILE A 258 40.45 2.08 9.23
CA ILE A 258 39.70 1.63 10.40
C ILE A 258 38.63 2.64 10.80
N ILE A 259 38.98 3.94 10.88
CA ILE A 259 38.02 5.00 11.24
C ILE A 259 36.90 5.07 10.20
N ARG A 260 37.24 5.05 8.91
CA ARG A 260 36.26 5.15 7.82
C ARG A 260 35.32 3.94 7.81
N ASN A 261 35.87 2.73 7.85
CA ASN A 261 35.08 1.50 7.89
C ASN A 261 34.19 1.44 9.13
N SER A 262 34.67 1.90 10.29
CA SER A 262 33.87 1.96 11.51
C SER A 262 32.72 2.97 11.40
N GLY A 263 32.97 4.12 10.78
CA GLY A 263 31.95 5.15 10.55
C GLY A 263 30.89 4.71 9.55
N ASP A 264 31.30 4.12 8.43
CA ASP A 264 30.40 3.56 7.41
C ASP A 264 29.52 2.45 8.01
N ASN A 265 30.12 1.55 8.79
CA ASN A 265 29.38 0.52 9.53
C ASN A 265 28.34 1.14 10.48
N LEU A 266 28.73 2.14 11.28
CA LEU A 266 27.80 2.78 12.21
C LEU A 266 26.63 3.47 11.50
N LEU A 267 26.88 4.12 10.37
CA LEU A 267 25.83 4.72 9.54
C LEU A 267 24.90 3.65 8.95
N SER A 268 25.43 2.51 8.52
CA SER A 268 24.63 1.37 8.07
C SER A 268 23.72 0.86 9.19
N LEU A 269 24.27 0.63 10.39
CA LEU A 269 23.52 0.17 11.56
C LEU A 269 22.36 1.12 11.91
N LEU A 270 22.65 2.41 11.86
CA LEU A 270 21.69 3.46 12.14
C LEU A 270 20.55 3.48 11.11
N ASN A 271 20.88 3.30 9.83
CA ASN A 271 19.90 3.18 8.76
C ASN A 271 19.05 1.90 8.90
N ASP A 272 19.66 0.77 9.24
CA ASP A 272 18.95 -0.49 9.49
C ASP A 272 17.92 -0.36 10.63
N ILE A 273 18.31 0.26 11.74
CA ILE A 273 17.41 0.49 12.88
C ILE A 273 16.25 1.39 12.47
N LEU A 274 16.52 2.44 11.70
CA LEU A 274 15.46 3.31 11.18
C LEU A 274 14.51 2.58 10.23
N ASP A 275 15.05 1.80 9.30
CA ASP A 275 14.24 1.06 8.32
C ASP A 275 13.35 0.03 9.04
N MET A 276 13.90 -0.72 10.00
CA MET A 276 13.12 -1.63 10.85
C MET A 276 12.00 -0.90 11.59
N THR A 277 12.29 0.29 12.14
CA THR A 277 11.31 1.11 12.87
C THR A 277 10.20 1.64 11.95
N LYS A 278 10.54 2.05 10.72
CA LYS A 278 9.56 2.49 9.72
C LYS A 278 8.66 1.34 9.27
N ILE A 279 9.23 0.15 9.12
CA ILE A 279 8.49 -1.08 8.81
C ILE A 279 7.52 -1.44 9.93
N GLU A 280 7.96 -1.47 11.19
CA GLU A 280 7.11 -1.76 12.35
C GLU A 280 5.95 -0.77 12.51
N ALA A 281 6.18 0.50 12.16
CA ALA A 281 5.16 1.54 12.21
C ALA A 281 4.24 1.58 10.98
N GLY A 282 4.48 0.75 9.95
CA GLY A 282 3.74 0.80 8.69
C GLY A 282 3.95 2.10 7.90
N LYS A 283 5.06 2.82 8.15
CA LYS A 283 5.39 4.13 7.54
C LYS A 283 6.40 4.01 6.40
N MET A 284 6.75 2.80 5.98
CA MET A 284 7.66 2.58 4.87
C MET A 284 6.93 2.86 3.55
N THR A 285 7.38 3.88 2.82
CA THR A 285 6.84 4.27 1.51
C THR A 285 7.71 3.71 0.40
N PHE A 286 7.07 3.20 -0.65
CA PHE A 286 7.72 2.72 -1.87
C PHE A 286 7.37 3.66 -3.02
N GLU A 287 8.36 4.00 -3.82
CA GLU A 287 8.17 4.84 -5.00
C GLU A 287 8.08 3.94 -6.22
N VAL A 288 6.91 3.88 -6.85
CA VAL A 288 6.70 3.07 -8.06
C VAL A 288 7.05 3.94 -9.27
N VAL A 289 8.17 3.61 -9.90
CA VAL A 289 8.66 4.27 -11.12
C VAL A 289 8.86 3.24 -12.23
N ASP A 290 9.02 3.71 -13.46
CA ASP A 290 9.40 2.87 -14.58
C ASP A 290 10.90 2.56 -14.46
N VAL A 291 11.24 1.27 -14.39
CA VAL A 291 12.58 0.75 -14.13
C VAL A 291 13.06 -0.04 -15.34
N ASN A 292 14.18 0.38 -15.91
CA ASN A 292 14.93 -0.42 -16.88
C ASN A 292 15.64 -1.57 -16.15
N VAL A 293 15.32 -2.82 -16.50
CA VAL A 293 15.85 -4.01 -15.82
C VAL A 293 17.35 -4.19 -16.05
N GLU A 294 17.86 -3.80 -17.23
CA GLU A 294 19.29 -3.89 -17.53
C GLU A 294 20.12 -2.90 -16.70
N ASP A 295 19.61 -1.68 -16.52
CA ASP A 295 20.27 -0.67 -15.69
C ASP A 295 20.25 -1.05 -14.21
N LEU A 296 19.17 -1.69 -13.76
CA LEU A 296 19.05 -2.25 -12.41
C LEU A 296 20.11 -3.34 -12.19
N ASP A 297 20.24 -4.29 -13.12
CA ASP A 297 21.22 -5.37 -13.05
C ASP A 297 22.66 -4.83 -12.99
N LYS A 298 23.00 -3.86 -13.86
CA LYS A 298 24.33 -3.22 -13.88
C LYS A 298 24.63 -2.53 -12.56
N ARG A 299 23.66 -1.80 -12.01
CA ARG A 299 23.79 -1.10 -10.72
C ARG A 299 24.01 -2.08 -9.55
N VAL A 300 23.34 -3.22 -9.60
CA VAL A 300 23.44 -4.27 -8.60
C VAL A 300 24.77 -5.01 -8.67
N THR A 301 25.20 -5.42 -9.85
CA THR A 301 26.35 -6.33 -10.02
C THR A 301 27.71 -5.63 -9.94
N GLY A 302 27.84 -4.41 -10.47
CA GLY A 302 29.12 -3.71 -10.62
C GLY A 302 29.98 -3.63 -9.35
N PRO A 303 29.43 -3.14 -8.20
CA PRO A 303 30.21 -3.02 -6.96
C PRO A 303 30.70 -4.36 -6.41
N PHE A 304 29.90 -5.43 -6.55
CA PHE A 304 30.22 -6.74 -5.96
C PHE A 304 31.13 -7.56 -6.85
N GLN A 305 31.09 -7.37 -8.16
CA GLN A 305 32.08 -7.96 -9.06
C GLN A 305 33.49 -7.48 -8.71
N ALA A 306 33.68 -6.17 -8.53
CA ALA A 306 34.98 -5.62 -8.11
C ALA A 306 35.42 -6.11 -6.71
N GLN A 307 34.48 -6.26 -5.77
CA GLN A 307 34.79 -6.80 -4.43
C GLN A 307 35.17 -8.29 -4.47
N ALA A 308 34.48 -9.08 -5.28
CA ALA A 308 34.77 -10.50 -5.48
C ALA A 308 36.15 -10.69 -6.12
N GLU A 309 36.45 -9.94 -7.19
CA GLU A 309 37.76 -9.94 -7.86
C GLU A 309 38.90 -9.54 -6.90
N ALA A 310 38.69 -8.52 -6.07
CA ALA A 310 39.67 -8.11 -5.05
C ALA A 310 39.92 -9.18 -3.98
N LYS A 311 38.94 -10.07 -3.73
CA LYS A 311 39.05 -11.22 -2.82
C LYS A 311 39.54 -12.48 -3.53
N GLY A 312 39.68 -12.47 -4.86
CA GLY A 312 40.07 -13.62 -5.67
C GLY A 312 38.93 -14.63 -5.91
N LEU A 313 37.68 -14.19 -5.83
CA LEU A 313 36.49 -15.01 -6.10
C LEU A 313 36.02 -14.84 -7.55
N ASP A 314 35.51 -15.91 -8.15
CA ASP A 314 34.83 -15.84 -9.44
C ASP A 314 33.42 -15.27 -9.26
N PHE A 315 33.04 -14.26 -10.04
CA PHE A 315 31.71 -13.68 -10.03
C PHE A 315 31.02 -13.93 -11.37
N VAL A 316 29.85 -14.58 -11.36
CA VAL A 316 29.10 -14.91 -12.58
C VAL A 316 27.69 -14.34 -12.49
N ALA A 317 27.30 -13.55 -13.49
CA ALA A 317 25.93 -13.05 -13.63
C ALA A 317 25.23 -13.79 -14.79
N VAL A 318 24.03 -14.32 -14.53
CA VAL A 318 23.22 -15.10 -15.49
C VAL A 318 21.82 -14.52 -15.56
N ARG A 319 21.22 -14.48 -16.76
CA ARG A 319 19.81 -14.16 -16.95
C ARG A 319 19.08 -15.34 -17.57
N GLU A 320 17.89 -15.62 -17.06
CA GLU A 320 17.05 -16.75 -17.47
C GLU A 320 15.60 -16.28 -17.71
N GLY A 321 14.94 -16.85 -18.71
CA GLY A 321 13.53 -16.57 -19.01
C GLY A 321 13.29 -15.33 -19.87
N GLU A 322 12.03 -14.90 -19.94
CA GLU A 322 11.60 -13.72 -20.70
C GLU A 322 11.73 -12.48 -19.80
N VAL A 323 12.87 -11.80 -19.84
CA VAL A 323 13.10 -10.59 -19.04
C VAL A 323 12.49 -9.37 -19.77
N PRO A 324 11.50 -8.67 -19.19
CA PRO A 324 10.99 -7.44 -19.78
C PRO A 324 12.03 -6.32 -19.73
N ALA A 325 11.94 -5.36 -20.66
CA ALA A 325 12.88 -4.23 -20.71
C ALA A 325 12.56 -3.19 -19.61
N ILE A 326 11.27 -2.88 -19.41
CA ILE A 326 10.81 -1.90 -18.43
C ILE A 326 9.67 -2.48 -17.59
N VAL A 327 9.81 -2.34 -16.27
CA VAL A 327 8.82 -2.75 -15.27
C VAL A 327 8.54 -1.62 -14.29
N ARG A 328 7.39 -1.65 -13.64
CA ARG A 328 7.07 -0.72 -12.56
C ARG A 328 7.48 -1.28 -11.21
N GLY A 329 8.25 -0.51 -10.46
CA GLY A 329 8.70 -0.89 -9.13
C GLY A 329 9.56 0.18 -8.46
N ASP A 330 10.09 -0.15 -7.29
CA ASP A 330 11.02 0.70 -6.54
C ASP A 330 12.46 0.17 -6.71
N PRO A 331 13.27 0.75 -7.60
CA PRO A 331 14.61 0.23 -7.89
C PRO A 331 15.55 0.39 -6.69
N LEU A 332 15.34 1.38 -5.83
CA LEU A 332 16.19 1.61 -4.66
C LEU A 332 15.99 0.48 -3.63
N ARG A 333 14.75 0.07 -3.40
CA ARG A 333 14.44 -1.00 -2.44
C ARG A 333 14.82 -2.38 -2.95
N VAL A 334 14.60 -2.64 -4.24
CA VAL A 334 15.08 -3.88 -4.88
C VAL A 334 16.60 -3.95 -4.80
N CYS A 335 17.32 -2.89 -5.17
CA CYS A 335 18.78 -2.83 -4.98
C CYS A 335 19.19 -3.07 -3.53
N GLN A 336 18.51 -2.45 -2.56
CA GLN A 336 18.83 -2.60 -1.13
C GLN A 336 18.75 -4.06 -0.67
N VAL A 337 17.69 -4.77 -1.06
CA VAL A 337 17.54 -6.21 -0.74
C VAL A 337 18.66 -7.02 -1.38
N ILE A 338 18.90 -6.85 -2.70
CA ILE A 338 19.87 -7.66 -3.42
C ILE A 338 21.30 -7.36 -2.97
N HIS A 339 21.65 -6.09 -2.73
CA HIS A 339 22.96 -5.69 -2.19
C HIS A 339 23.24 -6.32 -0.83
N ASN A 340 22.23 -6.42 0.04
CA ASN A 340 22.39 -7.08 1.33
C ASN A 340 22.66 -8.59 1.16
N LEU A 341 22.01 -9.26 0.20
CA LEU A 341 22.28 -10.67 -0.11
C LEU A 341 23.66 -10.89 -0.73
N LEU A 342 24.04 -10.09 -1.74
CA LEU A 342 25.35 -10.15 -2.40
C LEU A 342 26.50 -9.81 -1.45
N SER A 343 26.32 -8.80 -0.58
CA SER A 343 27.32 -8.46 0.42
C SER A 343 27.58 -9.62 1.37
N ASN A 344 26.53 -10.35 1.78
CA ASN A 344 26.67 -11.55 2.60
C ASN A 344 27.41 -12.67 1.83
N ALA A 345 27.08 -12.90 0.56
CA ALA A 345 27.80 -13.89 -0.26
C ALA A 345 29.31 -13.60 -0.33
N VAL A 346 29.71 -12.38 -0.69
CA VAL A 346 31.13 -11.97 -0.76
C VAL A 346 31.82 -12.07 0.61
N LYS A 347 31.08 -11.76 1.67
CA LYS A 347 31.59 -11.79 3.05
C LYS A 347 31.85 -13.22 3.54
N PHE A 348 30.97 -14.17 3.25
CA PHE A 348 31.02 -15.55 3.78
C PHE A 348 31.64 -16.59 2.84
N THR A 349 32.02 -16.20 1.62
CA THR A 349 32.81 -17.04 0.71
C THR A 349 34.26 -16.58 0.72
N ASP A 350 35.19 -17.43 1.15
CA ASP A 350 36.63 -17.10 1.18
C ASP A 350 37.34 -17.51 -0.12
N GLU A 351 36.98 -18.64 -0.72
CA GLU A 351 37.47 -19.13 -2.00
C GLU A 351 36.30 -19.73 -2.80
N GLY A 352 36.38 -19.69 -4.14
CA GLY A 352 35.38 -20.26 -5.04
C GLY A 352 34.61 -19.22 -5.84
N GLN A 353 33.29 -19.40 -5.96
CA GLN A 353 32.46 -18.66 -6.90
C GLN A 353 31.17 -18.13 -6.25
N ILE A 354 30.75 -16.97 -6.71
CA ILE A 354 29.44 -16.37 -6.44
C ILE A 354 28.69 -16.23 -7.77
N THR A 355 27.47 -16.76 -7.81
CA THR A 355 26.60 -16.70 -8.98
C THR A 355 25.36 -15.87 -8.67
N TYR A 356 25.11 -14.84 -9.45
CA TYR A 356 23.90 -14.03 -9.41
C TYR A 356 23.03 -14.38 -10.64
N THR A 357 21.86 -14.96 -10.41
CA THR A 357 20.92 -15.32 -11.47
C THR A 357 19.65 -14.47 -11.36
N VAL A 358 19.24 -13.85 -12.46
CA VAL A 358 17.95 -13.18 -12.59
C VAL A 358 17.06 -14.06 -13.46
N ARG A 359 16.04 -14.66 -12.85
CA ARG A 359 15.02 -15.42 -13.59
C ARG A 359 13.74 -14.61 -13.69
N ALA A 360 13.21 -14.47 -14.90
CA ALA A 360 11.93 -13.82 -15.15
C ALA A 360 10.92 -14.80 -15.76
N ASP A 361 9.83 -15.04 -15.01
CA ASP A 361 8.73 -15.89 -15.42
C ASP A 361 7.51 -15.03 -15.78
N ARG A 362 7.06 -15.13 -17.03
CA ARG A 362 5.88 -14.41 -17.51
C ARG A 362 4.60 -14.99 -16.92
N LEU A 363 3.88 -14.18 -16.15
CA LEU A 363 2.58 -14.54 -15.56
C LEU A 363 1.39 -14.06 -16.41
N GLY A 364 1.60 -13.03 -17.25
CA GLY A 364 0.61 -12.44 -18.14
C GLY A 364 1.24 -11.43 -19.10
N ASP A 365 0.43 -10.65 -19.79
CA ASP A 365 0.92 -9.60 -20.72
C ASP A 365 1.43 -8.35 -19.98
N ASP A 366 0.92 -8.09 -18.79
CA ASP A 366 1.19 -6.92 -17.95
C ASP A 366 1.93 -7.29 -16.65
N ARG A 367 2.27 -8.57 -16.46
CA ARG A 367 2.73 -9.10 -15.16
C ARG A 367 3.86 -10.10 -15.35
N VAL A 368 4.93 -9.90 -14.59
CA VAL A 368 6.10 -10.79 -14.54
C VAL A 368 6.44 -11.11 -13.08
N ARG A 369 6.98 -12.29 -12.84
CA ARG A 369 7.63 -12.65 -11.59
C ARG A 369 9.14 -12.69 -11.79
N PHE A 370 9.86 -11.99 -10.94
CA PHE A 370 11.31 -12.07 -10.84
C PHE A 370 11.72 -12.95 -9.66
N ASP A 371 12.66 -13.85 -9.90
CA ASP A 371 13.40 -14.56 -8.87
C ASP A 371 14.89 -14.17 -9.00
N PHE A 372 15.38 -13.37 -8.06
CA PHE A 372 16.78 -12.98 -7.93
C PHE A 372 17.50 -13.98 -7.03
N MET A 373 18.31 -14.84 -7.62
CA MET A 373 19.01 -15.92 -6.92
C MET A 373 20.48 -15.56 -6.73
N ILE A 374 20.95 -15.57 -5.49
CA ILE A 374 22.36 -15.38 -5.13
C ILE A 374 22.86 -16.71 -4.58
N ARG A 375 23.73 -17.38 -5.33
CA ARG A 375 24.38 -18.62 -4.91
C ARG A 375 25.84 -18.35 -4.57
N ASP A 376 26.27 -18.84 -3.41
CA ASP A 376 27.64 -18.74 -2.93
C ASP A 376 28.20 -20.15 -2.66
N SER A 377 29.51 -20.34 -2.84
CA SER A 377 30.22 -21.59 -2.50
C SER A 377 30.89 -21.53 -1.12
N GLY A 378 30.35 -20.74 -0.19
CA GLY A 378 30.93 -20.49 1.13
C GLY A 378 30.68 -21.62 2.14
N THR A 379 30.74 -21.28 3.42
CA THR A 379 30.67 -22.27 4.51
C THR A 379 29.32 -22.97 4.67
N GLY A 380 28.27 -22.47 4.02
CA GLY A 380 26.90 -22.90 4.24
C GLY A 380 26.39 -22.60 5.67
N ILE A 381 25.13 -22.95 5.93
CA ILE A 381 24.39 -22.64 7.15
C ILE A 381 23.81 -23.94 7.72
N SER A 382 23.90 -24.12 9.04
CA SER A 382 23.34 -25.30 9.71
C SER A 382 21.79 -25.26 9.73
N PRO A 383 21.09 -26.42 9.79
CA PRO A 383 19.63 -26.44 9.88
C PRO A 383 19.06 -25.66 11.07
N ASP A 384 19.73 -25.74 12.23
CA ASP A 384 19.32 -25.02 13.44
C ASP A 384 19.42 -23.49 13.28
N ASP A 385 20.40 -23.04 12.50
CA ASP A 385 20.62 -21.62 12.20
C ASP A 385 19.67 -21.09 11.12
N LEU A 386 19.26 -21.93 10.16
CA LEU A 386 18.29 -21.56 9.13
C LEU A 386 16.93 -21.15 9.72
N GLU A 387 16.47 -21.83 10.77
CA GLU A 387 15.20 -21.50 11.44
C GLU A 387 15.22 -20.11 12.10
N ARG A 388 16.42 -19.63 12.48
CA ARG A 388 16.60 -18.38 13.23
C ARG A 388 17.17 -17.26 12.37
N LEU A 389 17.55 -17.54 11.12
CA LEU A 389 18.28 -16.63 10.23
C LEU A 389 17.58 -15.28 10.00
N PHE A 390 16.24 -15.29 9.92
CA PHE A 390 15.44 -14.08 9.69
C PHE A 390 14.93 -13.42 10.98
N GLN A 391 15.29 -13.94 12.16
CA GLN A 391 14.91 -13.34 13.44
C GLN A 391 15.77 -12.10 13.73
N PRO A 392 15.18 -10.97 14.19
CA PRO A 392 15.93 -9.76 14.48
C PRO A 392 17.07 -10.02 15.49
N PHE A 393 18.22 -9.39 15.27
CA PHE A 393 19.41 -9.47 16.15
C PHE A 393 20.01 -10.87 16.30
N THR A 394 19.67 -11.80 15.40
CA THR A 394 20.27 -13.13 15.38
C THR A 394 21.54 -13.12 14.53
N GLN A 395 22.60 -13.71 15.06
CA GLN A 395 23.88 -13.86 14.35
C GLN A 395 24.30 -15.32 14.43
N VAL A 396 24.65 -15.87 13.27
CA VAL A 396 25.10 -17.25 13.14
C VAL A 396 26.58 -17.29 13.53
N ASP A 397 26.84 -17.97 14.64
CA ASP A 397 28.15 -18.33 15.21
C ASP A 397 28.99 -17.24 15.92
N ALA A 398 29.49 -17.54 17.13
CA ALA A 398 30.29 -16.61 17.96
C ALA A 398 31.76 -16.47 17.48
N SER A 399 32.17 -17.28 16.51
CA SER A 399 33.49 -17.25 15.87
C SER A 399 33.53 -16.22 14.71
N SER A 400 32.44 -16.11 13.95
CA SER A 400 32.28 -15.23 12.79
C SER A 400 32.20 -13.74 13.19
N THR A 401 31.64 -13.46 14.37
CA THR A 401 31.48 -12.11 14.94
C THR A 401 32.79 -11.36 15.15
N ARG A 402 33.92 -12.05 15.33
CA ARG A 402 35.26 -11.43 15.46
C ARG A 402 35.86 -10.99 14.13
N ARG A 403 35.44 -11.59 13.01
CA ARG A 403 36.05 -11.37 11.69
C ARG A 403 35.18 -10.51 10.77
N PHE A 404 33.86 -10.56 10.96
CA PHE A 404 32.88 -10.12 9.97
C PHE A 404 31.67 -9.43 10.60
N GLY A 405 31.86 -8.53 11.58
CA GLY A 405 30.77 -7.87 12.32
C GLY A 405 29.53 -7.45 11.51
N GLY A 406 28.35 -7.50 12.14
CA GLY A 406 27.07 -7.09 11.55
C GLY A 406 26.01 -6.93 12.65
N THR A 407 24.81 -6.42 12.31
CA THR A 407 23.70 -6.24 13.27
C THR A 407 22.83 -7.46 13.48
N GLY A 408 22.81 -8.38 12.51
CA GLY A 408 21.75 -9.39 12.41
C GLY A 408 20.38 -8.78 12.07
N LEU A 409 20.33 -7.56 11.53
CA LEU A 409 19.09 -6.91 11.09
C LEU A 409 18.90 -6.97 9.56
N GLY A 410 19.98 -6.97 8.78
CA GLY A 410 19.91 -6.85 7.31
C GLY A 410 18.99 -7.88 6.64
N LEU A 411 19.10 -9.17 7.00
CA LEU A 411 18.23 -10.22 6.44
C LEU A 411 16.77 -10.08 6.89
N THR A 412 16.52 -9.73 8.15
CA THR A 412 15.17 -9.48 8.66
C THR A 412 14.50 -8.30 7.94
N ILE A 413 15.22 -7.19 7.76
CA ILE A 413 14.73 -6.00 7.05
C ILE A 413 14.50 -6.36 5.58
N SER A 414 15.43 -7.07 4.94
CA SER A 414 15.31 -7.50 3.55
C SER A 414 14.06 -8.35 3.32
N ARG A 415 13.81 -9.34 4.19
CA ARG A 415 12.62 -10.19 4.08
C ARG A 415 11.33 -9.42 4.32
N ARG A 416 11.31 -8.49 5.29
CA ARG A 416 10.15 -7.62 5.51
C ARG A 416 9.89 -6.67 4.34
N MET A 417 10.94 -6.10 3.74
CA MET A 417 10.83 -5.29 2.51
C MET A 417 10.24 -6.13 1.37
N ALA A 418 10.75 -7.35 1.16
CA ALA A 418 10.22 -8.28 0.17
C ALA A 418 8.72 -8.54 0.37
N ASN A 419 8.30 -8.84 1.60
CA ASN A 419 6.89 -9.07 1.93
C ASN A 419 6.00 -7.85 1.64
N ILE A 420 6.47 -6.63 1.91
CA ILE A 420 5.71 -5.41 1.61
C ILE A 420 5.60 -5.19 0.09
N MET A 421 6.62 -5.58 -0.67
CA MET A 421 6.60 -5.57 -2.14
C MET A 421 5.77 -6.71 -2.75
N GLY A 422 5.10 -7.55 -1.94
CA GLY A 422 4.32 -8.68 -2.42
C GLY A 422 5.14 -9.93 -2.77
N GLY A 423 6.40 -9.97 -2.32
CA GLY A 423 7.35 -11.06 -2.53
C GLY A 423 7.75 -11.80 -1.25
N ASP A 424 8.79 -12.63 -1.29
CA ASP A 424 9.45 -13.20 -0.10
C ASP A 424 10.94 -13.48 -0.39
N ILE A 425 11.73 -13.76 0.66
CA ILE A 425 13.09 -14.27 0.55
C ILE A 425 13.14 -15.67 1.13
N THR A 426 13.61 -16.63 0.32
CA THR A 426 13.85 -18.01 0.72
C THR A 426 15.35 -18.32 0.69
N VAL A 427 15.75 -19.37 1.41
CA VAL A 427 17.14 -19.80 1.51
C VAL A 427 17.22 -21.32 1.48
N GLU A 428 18.16 -21.84 0.70
CA GLU A 428 18.57 -23.23 0.68
C GLU A 428 20.07 -23.27 0.97
N SER A 429 20.51 -24.06 1.94
CA SER A 429 21.93 -24.11 2.32
C SER A 429 22.31 -25.46 2.90
N THR A 430 23.52 -25.90 2.58
CA THR A 430 24.13 -27.11 3.13
C THR A 430 25.50 -26.73 3.70
N PRO A 431 25.81 -27.09 4.96
CA PRO A 431 27.12 -26.82 5.55
C PRO A 431 28.27 -27.37 4.69
N GLY A 432 29.20 -26.51 4.32
CA GLY A 432 30.38 -26.82 3.50
C GLY A 432 30.16 -26.80 1.98
N GLU A 433 28.92 -26.69 1.50
CA GLU A 433 28.61 -26.62 0.05
C GLU A 433 28.12 -25.23 -0.40
N GLY A 434 27.83 -24.34 0.55
CA GLY A 434 27.40 -22.97 0.30
C GLY A 434 25.91 -22.73 0.52
N SER A 435 25.41 -21.58 0.05
CA SER A 435 24.01 -21.17 0.22
C SER A 435 23.44 -20.59 -1.07
N THR A 436 22.13 -20.70 -1.23
CA THR A 436 21.36 -20.03 -2.29
C THR A 436 20.24 -19.24 -1.64
N PHE A 437 20.30 -17.92 -1.78
CA PHE A 437 19.23 -17.00 -1.37
C PHE A 437 18.41 -16.60 -2.58
N THR A 438 17.10 -16.74 -2.50
CA THR A 438 16.20 -16.36 -3.60
C THR A 438 15.26 -15.27 -3.10
N PHE A 439 15.34 -14.10 -3.72
CA PHE A 439 14.39 -13.01 -3.53
C PHE A 439 13.38 -13.01 -4.68
N SER A 440 12.12 -13.29 -4.36
CA SER A 440 11.02 -13.36 -5.32
C SER A 440 10.16 -12.09 -5.22
N VAL A 441 9.80 -11.47 -6.35
CA VAL A 441 8.90 -10.31 -6.40
C VAL A 441 8.13 -10.25 -7.72
N GLU A 442 6.88 -9.79 -7.67
CA GLU A 442 6.07 -9.55 -8.86
C GLU A 442 6.13 -8.07 -9.27
N ALA A 443 6.16 -7.81 -10.56
CA ALA A 443 6.14 -6.45 -11.10
C ALA A 443 5.15 -6.32 -12.26
N GLU A 444 4.62 -5.11 -12.44
CA GLU A 444 3.83 -4.75 -13.61
C GLU A 444 4.78 -4.44 -14.77
N VAL A 445 4.53 -5.01 -15.94
CA VAL A 445 5.35 -4.83 -17.13
C VAL A 445 4.85 -3.63 -17.92
N VAL A 446 5.76 -2.69 -18.18
CA VAL A 446 5.49 -1.54 -19.07
C VAL A 446 5.80 -1.93 -20.51
N CYS A 447 6.96 -2.55 -20.72
CA CYS A 447 7.30 -3.12 -22.01
C CYS A 447 8.12 -4.40 -21.86
N TRP A 448 7.67 -5.45 -22.53
CA TRP A 448 8.49 -6.62 -22.79
C TRP A 448 9.67 -6.21 -23.66
N ALA A 449 10.83 -6.80 -23.43
CA ALA A 449 11.93 -6.67 -24.35
C ALA A 449 11.43 -7.16 -25.72
N GLN A 450 11.41 -6.29 -26.74
CA GLN A 450 11.34 -6.79 -28.10
C GLN A 450 12.62 -7.58 -28.33
N GLU A 451 12.51 -8.80 -28.85
CA GLU A 451 13.58 -9.40 -29.65
C GLU A 451 13.80 -8.50 -30.87
N GLN A 452 14.40 -7.33 -30.67
CA GLN A 452 15.44 -6.94 -31.57
C GLN A 452 16.53 -7.94 -31.26
N GLU A 453 16.74 -8.90 -32.16
CA GLU A 453 18.07 -9.43 -32.38
C GLU A 453 19.00 -8.24 -32.16
N ALA A 454 19.77 -8.28 -31.07
CA ALA A 454 20.96 -7.50 -31.03
C ALA A 454 21.70 -7.96 -32.28
N GLU A 455 21.54 -7.22 -33.39
CA GLU A 455 22.64 -6.96 -34.28
C GLU A 455 23.72 -6.60 -33.30
N ALA A 456 24.56 -7.59 -33.03
CA ALA A 456 25.77 -7.37 -32.33
C ALA A 456 26.40 -6.25 -33.16
N ILE A 457 26.36 -5.03 -32.61
CA ILE A 457 27.34 -4.03 -32.94
C ILE A 457 28.62 -4.57 -32.29
N VAL A 458 29.07 -5.73 -32.80
CA VAL A 458 30.48 -5.94 -33.05
C VAL A 458 30.84 -4.68 -33.81
N ALA A 459 31.72 -3.88 -33.23
CA ALA A 459 32.53 -3.00 -34.02
C ALA A 459 33.40 -3.87 -34.95
N GLU A 460 32.80 -4.68 -35.83
CA GLU A 460 33.37 -4.90 -37.12
C GLU A 460 33.21 -3.57 -37.81
N VAL A 461 34.30 -2.82 -37.75
CA VAL A 461 34.59 -1.75 -38.66
C VAL A 461 34.48 -2.32 -40.07
N VAL A 462 33.27 -2.30 -40.64
CA VAL A 462 33.03 -2.57 -42.05
C VAL A 462 33.63 -1.38 -42.81
N GLY A 463 34.94 -1.43 -43.05
CA GLY A 463 35.65 -0.55 -43.97
C GLY A 463 36.19 0.79 -43.46
N GLY A 464 36.26 1.03 -42.15
CA GLY A 464 36.83 2.27 -41.56
C GLY A 464 38.33 2.21 -41.25
N GLN A 465 39.04 3.29 -41.51
CA GLN A 465 40.46 3.46 -41.16
C GLN A 465 40.63 3.58 -39.64
N SER A 466 41.76 3.11 -39.09
CA SER A 466 42.12 3.34 -37.68
C SER A 466 42.23 4.85 -37.41
N LEU A 467 41.48 5.37 -36.44
CA LEU A 467 41.47 6.78 -36.05
C LEU A 467 42.52 7.06 -34.97
N ASN A 468 43.17 8.23 -35.05
CA ASN A 468 44.00 8.78 -33.97
C ASN A 468 43.15 9.71 -33.10
N VAL A 469 42.86 9.29 -31.86
CA VAL A 469 41.97 10.00 -30.94
C VAL A 469 42.75 10.63 -29.79
N LEU A 470 42.50 11.90 -29.49
CA LEU A 470 43.00 12.53 -28.26
C LEU A 470 41.95 12.38 -27.16
N VAL A 471 42.29 11.66 -26.09
CA VAL A 471 41.44 11.47 -24.91
C VAL A 471 41.90 12.38 -23.79
N VAL A 472 41.05 13.32 -23.38
CA VAL A 472 41.35 14.30 -22.34
C VAL A 472 40.45 14.08 -21.14
N GLU A 473 41.03 13.54 -20.07
CA GLU A 473 40.34 13.14 -18.84
C GLU A 473 41.31 13.19 -17.66
N ASP A 474 40.92 13.87 -16.58
CA ASP A 474 41.74 14.07 -15.38
C ASP A 474 41.75 12.84 -14.47
N HIS A 475 40.64 12.08 -14.43
CA HIS A 475 40.53 10.90 -13.60
C HIS A 475 41.25 9.69 -14.22
N PRO A 476 42.28 9.12 -13.57
CA PRO A 476 43.16 8.11 -14.18
C PRO A 476 42.42 6.82 -14.55
N VAL A 477 41.38 6.45 -13.80
CA VAL A 477 40.56 5.25 -14.10
C VAL A 477 39.70 5.45 -15.34
N ASN A 478 39.08 6.63 -15.50
CA ASN A 478 38.22 6.91 -16.65
C ASN A 478 39.06 7.00 -17.93
N ARG A 479 40.24 7.62 -17.83
CA ARG A 479 41.23 7.66 -18.90
C ARG A 479 41.68 6.26 -19.32
N MET A 480 42.01 5.39 -18.37
CA MET A 480 42.39 4.00 -18.63
C MET A 480 41.26 3.21 -19.32
N ILE A 481 40.01 3.42 -18.90
CA ILE A 481 38.83 2.78 -19.50
C ILE A 481 38.66 3.23 -20.97
N LEU A 482 38.77 4.53 -21.24
CA LEU A 482 38.69 5.07 -22.61
C LEU A 482 39.85 4.58 -23.48
N GLU A 483 41.08 4.56 -22.97
CA GLU A 483 42.25 4.02 -23.67
C GLU A 483 42.05 2.54 -24.03
N ALA A 484 41.59 1.72 -23.07
CA ALA A 484 41.35 0.29 -23.28
C ALA A 484 40.26 0.04 -24.33
N TRP A 485 39.18 0.85 -24.30
CA TRP A 485 38.11 0.75 -25.28
C TRP A 485 38.54 1.22 -26.69
N MET A 486 39.33 2.29 -26.79
CA MET A 486 39.90 2.73 -28.08
C MET A 486 40.79 1.64 -28.69
N SER A 487 41.63 1.01 -27.86
CA SER A 487 42.50 -0.08 -28.30
C SER A 487 41.71 -1.31 -28.75
N SER A 488 40.63 -1.67 -28.05
CA SER A 488 39.80 -2.83 -28.43
C SER A 488 38.98 -2.56 -29.69
N ALA A 489 38.61 -1.30 -29.94
CA ALA A 489 37.95 -0.85 -31.17
C ALA A 489 38.91 -0.66 -32.36
N GLY A 490 40.22 -0.91 -32.20
CA GLY A 490 41.21 -0.82 -33.27
C GLY A 490 41.68 0.61 -33.58
N HIS A 491 41.50 1.54 -32.65
CA HIS A 491 41.92 2.94 -32.74
C HIS A 491 43.19 3.21 -31.93
N THR A 492 43.96 4.20 -32.34
CA THR A 492 45.13 4.69 -31.61
C THR A 492 44.70 5.89 -30.78
N SER A 493 45.17 5.97 -29.52
CA SER A 493 44.86 7.12 -28.66
C SER A 493 46.12 7.76 -28.07
N ALA A 494 46.10 9.08 -27.97
CA ALA A 494 47.00 9.85 -27.13
C ALA A 494 46.19 10.44 -25.98
N THR A 495 46.79 10.62 -24.81
CA THR A 495 46.04 11.05 -23.64
C THR A 495 46.60 12.27 -22.93
N ALA A 496 45.70 13.04 -22.34
CA ALA A 496 46.00 14.27 -21.62
C ALA A 496 45.18 14.33 -20.32
N GLU A 497 45.80 14.82 -19.25
CA GLU A 497 45.19 14.87 -17.91
C GLU A 497 44.56 16.22 -17.55
N ASN A 498 44.67 17.22 -18.43
CA ASN A 498 44.03 18.52 -18.30
C ASN A 498 43.99 19.25 -19.65
N GLY A 499 43.23 20.35 -19.70
CA GLY A 499 43.05 21.15 -20.92
C GLY A 499 44.34 21.77 -21.48
N GLN A 500 45.33 22.11 -20.64
CA GLN A 500 46.59 22.69 -21.14
C GLN A 500 47.43 21.65 -21.89
N ILE A 501 47.56 20.45 -21.34
CA ILE A 501 48.28 19.34 -22.00
C ILE A 501 47.56 18.95 -23.30
N ALA A 502 46.22 19.02 -23.32
CA ALA A 502 45.44 18.78 -24.53
C ALA A 502 45.73 19.80 -25.63
N ILE A 503 45.87 21.08 -25.29
CA ILE A 503 46.25 22.14 -26.26
C ILE A 503 47.66 21.87 -26.79
N ASP A 504 48.61 21.57 -25.91
CA ASP A 504 50.00 21.32 -26.28
C ASP A 504 50.09 20.12 -27.24
N ALA A 505 49.42 19.00 -26.90
CA ALA A 505 49.34 17.82 -27.76
C ALA A 505 48.64 18.12 -29.10
N ALA A 506 47.55 18.90 -29.08
CA ALA A 506 46.82 19.31 -30.28
C ALA A 506 47.58 20.31 -31.16
N ALA A 507 48.63 20.97 -30.65
CA ALA A 507 49.53 21.80 -31.44
C ALA A 507 50.60 20.96 -32.15
N GLU A 508 51.06 19.88 -31.52
CA GLU A 508 52.17 19.04 -32.00
C GLU A 508 51.72 17.94 -32.98
N GLN A 509 50.56 17.33 -32.74
CA GLN A 509 50.07 16.19 -33.51
C GLN A 509 48.64 16.43 -34.03
N ARG A 510 48.35 15.94 -35.23
CA ARG A 510 46.98 15.93 -35.78
C ARG A 510 46.20 14.70 -35.30
N PHE A 511 44.98 14.92 -34.86
CA PHE A 511 44.02 13.91 -34.43
C PHE A 511 42.80 13.92 -35.35
N ASP A 512 42.14 12.77 -35.42
CA ASP A 512 40.90 12.58 -36.17
C ASP A 512 39.68 12.88 -35.29
N LEU A 513 39.80 12.74 -33.97
CA LEU A 513 38.76 13.05 -32.98
C LEU A 513 39.39 13.50 -31.67
N ILE A 514 38.76 14.44 -30.98
CA ILE A 514 39.13 14.84 -29.61
C ILE A 514 37.94 14.54 -28.69
N ILE A 515 38.17 13.77 -27.64
CA ILE A 515 37.22 13.53 -26.56
C ILE A 515 37.66 14.35 -25.36
N MET A 516 36.82 15.28 -24.92
CA MET A 516 37.18 16.33 -23.97
C MET A 516 36.27 16.31 -22.75
N ASP A 517 36.81 16.02 -21.57
CA ASP A 517 36.07 16.24 -20.31
C ASP A 517 35.84 17.73 -20.04
N VAL A 518 34.65 18.10 -19.57
CA VAL A 518 34.34 19.50 -19.20
C VAL A 518 35.12 19.92 -17.96
N ASN A 519 35.07 19.12 -16.91
CA ASN A 519 35.47 19.53 -15.57
C ASN A 519 36.84 18.97 -15.19
N MET A 520 37.90 19.67 -15.58
CA MET A 520 39.28 19.27 -15.28
C MET A 520 40.04 20.35 -14.49
N PRO A 521 41.01 19.96 -13.64
CA PRO A 521 41.91 20.91 -12.96
C PRO A 521 42.85 21.61 -13.95
N VAL A 522 43.44 22.74 -13.53
CA VAL A 522 44.34 23.60 -14.33
C VAL A 522 43.64 24.37 -15.46
N MET A 523 42.99 23.66 -16.38
CA MET A 523 42.20 24.24 -17.46
C MET A 523 41.02 23.32 -17.81
N ASP A 524 39.82 23.90 -17.80
CA ASP A 524 38.59 23.20 -18.14
C ASP A 524 38.50 22.89 -19.65
N GLY A 525 37.70 21.87 -20.00
CA GLY A 525 37.58 21.40 -21.37
C GLY A 525 36.93 22.39 -22.34
N LEU A 526 36.06 23.28 -21.85
CA LEU A 526 35.42 24.29 -22.69
C LEU A 526 36.44 25.38 -23.10
N THR A 527 37.26 25.81 -22.15
CA THR A 527 38.37 26.73 -22.37
C THR A 527 39.41 26.13 -23.31
N ALA A 528 39.75 24.84 -23.12
CA ALA A 528 40.64 24.12 -24.03
C ALA A 528 40.05 24.01 -25.45
N THR A 529 38.76 23.68 -25.57
CA THR A 529 38.06 23.60 -26.86
C THR A 529 38.11 24.94 -27.60
N ARG A 530 37.82 26.06 -26.91
CA ARG A 530 37.93 27.39 -27.52
C ARG A 530 39.35 27.71 -27.99
N ALA A 531 40.36 27.34 -27.20
CA ALA A 531 41.75 27.58 -27.56
C ALA A 531 42.18 26.77 -28.79
N ILE A 532 41.80 25.49 -28.86
CA ILE A 532 42.07 24.62 -30.03
C ILE A 532 41.37 25.15 -31.29
N ARG A 533 40.15 25.69 -31.15
CA ARG A 533 39.38 26.30 -32.25
C ARG A 533 39.93 27.66 -32.69
N ALA A 534 40.46 28.46 -31.77
CA ALA A 534 41.00 29.80 -32.05
C ALA A 534 42.43 29.77 -32.61
N GLY A 535 43.19 28.71 -32.34
CA GLY A 535 44.54 28.53 -32.87
C GLY A 535 44.57 28.18 -34.36
N ASP A 536 45.69 28.47 -35.03
CA ASP A 536 45.97 28.05 -36.41
C ASP A 536 46.63 26.64 -36.48
N GLY A 537 46.39 25.82 -35.46
CA GLY A 537 46.95 24.47 -35.33
C GLY A 537 46.26 23.43 -36.21
N PRO A 538 46.86 22.23 -36.38
CA PRO A 538 46.36 21.19 -37.29
C PRO A 538 44.99 20.62 -36.91
N ASN A 539 44.53 20.85 -35.67
CA ASN A 539 43.27 20.32 -35.12
C ASN A 539 42.14 21.35 -35.06
N ARG A 540 42.31 22.52 -35.67
CA ARG A 540 41.28 23.57 -35.68
C ARG A 540 39.92 23.06 -36.19
N GLU A 541 39.92 22.16 -37.17
CA GLU A 541 38.71 21.56 -37.74
C GLU A 541 38.49 20.10 -37.32
N THR A 542 39.29 19.58 -36.38
CA THR A 542 39.10 18.22 -35.83
C THR A 542 37.84 18.19 -34.98
N PRO A 543 36.93 17.23 -35.14
CA PRO A 543 35.75 17.12 -34.31
C PRO A 543 36.07 17.00 -32.82
N VAL A 544 35.32 17.73 -31.99
CA VAL A 544 35.45 17.69 -30.52
C VAL A 544 34.14 17.20 -29.92
N VAL A 545 34.23 16.13 -29.13
CA VAL A 545 33.11 15.54 -28.39
C VAL A 545 33.34 15.78 -26.92
N VAL A 546 32.38 16.42 -26.26
CA VAL A 546 32.52 16.82 -24.86
C VAL A 546 31.84 15.81 -23.93
N LEU A 547 32.50 15.42 -22.84
CA LEU A 547 31.97 14.55 -21.80
C LEU A 547 31.47 15.38 -20.62
N SER A 548 30.16 15.34 -20.33
CA SER A 548 29.55 16.11 -19.23
C SER A 548 28.97 15.20 -18.14
N ALA A 549 29.12 15.59 -16.87
CA ALA A 549 28.48 14.91 -15.74
C ALA A 549 27.01 15.34 -15.50
N SER A 550 26.54 16.38 -16.19
CA SER A 550 25.21 16.98 -16.01
C SER A 550 24.41 16.89 -17.31
N ALA A 551 23.21 16.31 -17.23
CA ALA A 551 22.27 16.19 -18.35
C ALA A 551 21.45 17.47 -18.59
N ARG A 552 21.85 18.62 -18.03
CA ARG A 552 21.13 19.88 -18.16
C ARG A 552 21.41 20.55 -19.51
N THR A 553 20.36 21.06 -20.15
CA THR A 553 20.43 21.76 -21.44
C THR A 553 21.41 22.95 -21.44
N GLU A 554 21.61 23.58 -20.29
CA GLU A 554 22.51 24.74 -20.13
C GLU A 554 24.00 24.37 -20.31
N ASP A 555 24.44 23.22 -19.80
CA ASP A 555 25.82 22.73 -19.95
C ASP A 555 26.09 22.28 -21.40
N HIS A 556 25.04 21.80 -22.05
CA HIS A 556 25.10 21.35 -23.43
C HIS A 556 25.24 22.52 -24.42
N GLN A 557 24.47 23.61 -24.20
CA GLN A 557 24.62 24.83 -24.97
C GLN A 557 26.01 25.47 -24.78
N ALA A 558 26.54 25.46 -23.55
CA ALA A 558 27.87 25.98 -23.25
C ALA A 558 28.99 25.22 -23.99
N GLY A 559 28.80 23.92 -24.23
CA GLY A 559 29.68 23.09 -25.06
C GLY A 559 29.67 23.49 -26.53
N LEU A 560 28.49 23.65 -27.12
CA LEU A 560 28.32 24.09 -28.51
C LEU A 560 28.88 25.50 -28.73
N ASP A 561 28.61 26.42 -27.79
CA ASP A 561 29.13 27.79 -27.82
C ASP A 561 30.67 27.83 -27.72
N ALA A 562 31.28 26.83 -27.07
CA ALA A 562 32.74 26.68 -27.00
C ALA A 562 33.34 26.10 -28.30
N GLY A 563 32.51 25.58 -29.21
CA GLY A 563 32.91 25.00 -30.50
C GLY A 563 33.01 23.47 -30.50
N ALA A 564 32.38 22.79 -29.55
CA ALA A 564 32.18 21.35 -29.59
C ALA A 564 31.19 20.94 -30.70
N ASP A 565 31.31 19.72 -31.19
CA ASP A 565 30.51 19.20 -32.30
C ASP A 565 29.48 18.15 -31.85
N ALA A 566 29.72 17.51 -30.70
CA ALA A 566 28.76 16.66 -30.00
C ALA A 566 29.08 16.59 -28.50
N TYR A 567 28.18 15.95 -27.76
CA TYR A 567 28.23 15.78 -26.31
C TYR A 567 27.85 14.34 -25.96
N LEU A 568 28.43 13.82 -24.89
CA LEU A 568 28.06 12.55 -24.28
C LEU A 568 28.00 12.72 -22.76
N ASN A 569 27.00 12.10 -22.15
CA ASN A 569 26.85 12.14 -20.69
C ASN A 569 27.80 11.11 -20.03
N LYS A 570 28.26 11.44 -18.81
CA LYS A 570 28.92 10.50 -17.90
C LYS A 570 27.85 9.82 -17.03
N PRO A 571 27.89 8.49 -16.81
CA PRO A 571 28.87 7.52 -17.32
C PRO A 571 28.78 7.33 -18.83
N ILE A 572 29.94 7.14 -19.49
CA ILE A 572 30.08 7.13 -20.95
C ILE A 572 29.31 5.95 -21.54
N ASP A 573 28.35 6.24 -22.40
CA ASP A 573 27.72 5.23 -23.25
C ASP A 573 28.62 4.94 -24.47
N PHE A 574 29.25 3.77 -24.46
CA PHE A 574 30.15 3.35 -25.53
C PHE A 574 29.44 3.06 -26.85
N ALA A 575 28.15 2.75 -26.85
CA ALA A 575 27.38 2.61 -28.09
C ALA A 575 27.17 3.98 -28.73
N ALA A 576 26.83 5.00 -27.93
CA ALA A 576 26.74 6.37 -28.39
C ALA A 576 28.10 6.90 -28.89
N LEU A 577 29.19 6.59 -28.19
CA LEU A 577 30.54 6.95 -28.63
C LEU A 577 30.90 6.28 -29.98
N ALA A 578 30.61 4.99 -30.16
CA ALA A 578 30.85 4.29 -31.41
C ALA A 578 30.09 4.90 -32.59
N MET A 579 28.83 5.32 -32.38
CA MET A 579 28.04 6.00 -33.41
C MET A 579 28.68 7.33 -33.84
N VAL A 580 29.20 8.12 -32.89
CA VAL A 580 29.91 9.37 -33.18
C VAL A 580 31.20 9.09 -33.97
N MET A 581 31.96 8.07 -33.57
CA MET A 581 33.21 7.69 -34.23
C MET A 581 33.01 7.26 -35.68
N ASN A 582 31.92 6.53 -35.97
CA ASN A 582 31.57 6.13 -37.33
C ASN A 582 31.30 7.31 -38.28
N ARG A 583 31.01 8.51 -37.75
CA ARG A 583 30.78 9.73 -38.54
C ARG A 583 31.94 10.71 -38.56
N VAL A 584 33.08 10.39 -37.93
CA VAL A 584 34.29 11.25 -37.93
C VAL A 584 34.76 11.58 -39.35
N ASN A 585 34.67 10.62 -40.28
CA ASN A 585 35.07 10.82 -41.68
C ASN A 585 34.21 11.86 -42.44
N ALA A 586 33.01 12.16 -41.95
CA ALA A 586 32.16 13.23 -42.48
C ALA A 586 32.50 14.61 -41.88
N GLY A 587 33.55 14.69 -41.05
CA GLY A 587 34.00 15.90 -40.39
C GLY A 587 33.00 16.43 -39.37
N ARG A 588 33.21 17.69 -38.96
CA ARG A 588 32.41 18.35 -37.91
C ARG A 588 30.91 18.37 -38.22
N ALA A 589 30.54 18.65 -39.47
CA ALA A 589 29.14 18.68 -39.91
C ALA A 589 28.44 17.32 -39.79
N GLY A 590 29.17 16.21 -40.00
CA GLY A 590 28.62 14.86 -39.88
C GLY A 590 28.30 14.47 -38.43
N ILE A 591 29.11 14.97 -37.48
CA ILE A 591 28.91 14.73 -36.04
C ILE A 591 27.82 15.64 -35.47
N GLN A 592 27.77 16.92 -35.88
CA GLN A 592 26.69 17.84 -35.49
C GLN A 592 25.30 17.38 -35.98
N ALA A 593 25.23 16.69 -37.12
CA ALA A 593 23.95 16.14 -37.59
C ALA A 593 23.41 14.98 -36.72
N LEU A 594 24.28 14.26 -36.00
CA LEU A 594 23.87 13.21 -35.06
C LEU A 594 23.25 13.80 -33.80
N SER A 595 23.87 14.82 -33.22
CA SER A 595 23.39 15.43 -31.98
C SER A 595 22.00 16.05 -32.17
N VAL A 596 21.75 16.72 -33.32
CA VAL A 596 20.43 17.27 -33.66
C VAL A 596 19.36 16.19 -33.87
N GLN A 597 19.72 15.02 -34.44
CA GLN A 597 18.77 13.90 -34.59
C GLN A 597 18.44 13.24 -33.25
N GLN A 598 19.40 13.16 -32.33
CA GLN A 598 19.20 12.60 -30.98
C GLN A 598 18.34 13.53 -30.12
N GLU A 599 18.50 14.86 -30.21
CA GLU A 599 17.63 15.83 -29.53
C GLU A 599 16.20 15.81 -30.07
N ALA A 600 16.02 15.65 -31.38
CA ALA A 600 14.68 15.57 -32.00
C ALA A 600 13.93 14.26 -31.70
N GLN A 601 14.62 13.21 -31.25
CA GLN A 601 14.01 11.96 -30.80
C GLN A 601 13.74 11.94 -29.28
N ALA A 602 14.36 12.85 -28.52
CA ALA A 602 14.21 12.98 -27.07
C ALA A 602 13.21 14.09 -26.64
N ALA A 603 12.78 14.95 -27.58
CA ALA A 603 11.73 15.94 -27.41
C ALA A 603 10.40 15.45 -28.00
#